data_AF-A0A345YQR2-F1
#
_entry.id   AF-A0A345YQR2-F1
#
_cell.length_a   1.000
_cell.length_b   1.000
_cell.length_c   1.000
_cell.angle_alpha   90.00
_cell.angle_beta   90.00
_cell.angle_gamma   90.00
#
_symmetry.space_group_name_H-M   'P 1'
#
loop_
_entity.id
_entity.type
_entity.pdbx_description
1 polymer ?
#
loop_
_entity_poly.entity_id
_entity_poly.type
_entity_poly.pdbx_seq_one_letter_code
_entity_poly.pdbx_strand_id
1 'polypeptide(L)'
;MSRAALLPPVLLGLVILLLAQMVGLALSELLGLPVPGVVLGLLLIVLLGVLRPTRAVVRAAEPAATPLLAHLQLLFVPPGVGIVLELRTLAENALPLALAVGGSFVLALLVSGTLLQALLRRQDRRGTAGPARGTGPARGSGPADGAGPPDGGAPGDRRGPAGEGAPA
;
A
#
# COMPACT_ATOMS: atom_id res chain seq x y z
N MET A 1 33.66 -13.16 -9.24
CA MET A 1 34.03 -11.94 -10.00
C MET A 1 32.78 -11.32 -10.68
N SER A 2 31.75 -10.94 -9.91
CA SER A 2 30.44 -10.51 -10.47
C SER A 2 30.10 -9.02 -10.25
N ARG A 3 31.01 -8.22 -9.68
CA ARG A 3 30.72 -6.82 -9.32
C ARG A 3 30.79 -5.83 -10.48
N ALA A 4 31.60 -6.08 -11.51
CA ALA A 4 31.83 -5.11 -12.59
C ALA A 4 30.64 -4.93 -13.55
N ALA A 5 29.79 -5.96 -13.73
CA ALA A 5 28.61 -5.88 -14.59
C ALA A 5 27.43 -5.11 -13.98
N LEU A 6 27.43 -4.91 -12.65
CA LEU A 6 26.38 -4.20 -11.90
C LEU A 6 26.67 -2.70 -11.72
N LEU A 7 27.90 -2.25 -11.97
CA LEU A 7 28.28 -0.84 -11.82
C LEU A 7 27.50 0.10 -12.75
N PRO A 8 27.31 -0.19 -14.06
CA PRO A 8 26.59 0.73 -14.93
C PRO A 8 25.14 0.98 -14.47
N PRO A 9 24.34 -0.05 -14.12
CA PRO A 9 22.98 0.15 -13.60
C PRO A 9 22.91 0.85 -12.24
N VAL A 10 23.78 0.49 -11.29
CA VAL A 10 23.76 1.07 -9.94
C VAL A 10 24.21 2.53 -9.95
N LEU A 11 25.23 2.87 -10.75
CA LEU A 11 25.67 4.27 -10.88
C LEU A 11 24.59 5.12 -11.57
N LEU A 12 23.96 4.60 -12.63
CA LEU A 12 22.85 5.27 -13.28
C LEU A 12 21.70 5.52 -12.29
N GLY A 13 21.34 4.49 -11.51
CA GLY A 13 20.30 4.62 -10.51
C GLY A 13 20.64 5.64 -9.42
N LEU A 14 21.88 5.66 -8.95
CA LEU A 14 22.35 6.63 -7.97
C LEU A 14 22.27 8.06 -8.52
N VAL A 15 22.70 8.27 -9.77
CA VAL A 15 22.58 9.58 -10.45
C VAL A 15 21.13 10.01 -10.57
N ILE A 16 20.21 9.11 -10.94
CA ILE A 16 18.77 9.42 -11.00
C ILE A 16 18.25 9.85 -9.62
N LEU A 17 18.60 9.11 -8.55
CA LEU A 17 18.20 9.45 -7.19
C LEU A 17 18.78 10.80 -6.74
N LEU A 18 20.05 11.09 -7.05
CA LEU A 18 20.70 12.36 -6.73
C LEU A 18 20.14 13.54 -7.54
N LEU A 19 19.79 13.34 -8.82
CA LEU A 19 19.15 14.37 -9.62
C LEU A 19 17.75 14.66 -9.11
N ALA A 20 16.96 13.63 -8.80
CA ALA A 20 15.66 13.81 -8.17
C ALA A 20 15.77 14.53 -6.82
N GLN A 21 16.81 14.21 -6.05
CA GLN A 21 17.15 14.92 -4.81
C GLN A 21 17.44 16.40 -5.04
N MET A 22 18.28 16.74 -6.02
CA MET A 22 18.64 18.12 -6.36
C MET A 22 17.44 18.91 -6.83
N VAL A 23 16.57 18.30 -7.65
CA VAL A 23 15.30 18.92 -8.04
C VAL A 23 14.40 19.13 -6.82
N GLY A 24 14.27 18.12 -5.96
CA GLY A 24 13.50 18.22 -4.72
C GLY A 24 14.01 19.33 -3.78
N LEU A 25 15.33 19.49 -3.68
CA LEU A 25 15.97 20.57 -2.92
C LEU A 25 15.66 21.94 -3.53
N ALA A 26 15.86 22.10 -4.85
CA ALA A 26 15.56 23.35 -5.55
C ALA A 26 14.08 23.75 -5.41
N LEU A 27 13.16 22.76 -5.49
CA LEU A 27 11.73 22.98 -5.24
C LEU A 27 11.47 23.36 -3.78
N SER A 28 12.13 22.72 -2.81
CA SER A 28 11.95 23.02 -1.38
C SER A 28 12.30 24.48 -1.08
N GLU A 29 13.39 24.96 -1.68
CA GLU A 29 13.92 26.30 -1.47
C GLU A 29 13.08 27.34 -2.22
N LEU A 30 12.63 27.03 -3.44
CA LEU A 30 11.79 27.93 -4.23
C LEU A 30 10.37 28.09 -3.65
N LEU A 31 9.78 27.02 -3.11
CA LEU A 31 8.44 27.05 -2.53
C LEU A 31 8.47 27.44 -1.03
N GLY A 32 9.65 27.55 -0.41
CA GLY A 32 9.80 27.88 1.01
C GLY A 32 9.24 26.81 1.95
N LEU A 33 9.17 25.55 1.52
CA LEU A 33 8.65 24.46 2.36
C LEU A 33 9.72 24.02 3.38
N PRO A 34 9.39 23.87 4.67
CA PRO A 34 10.29 23.34 5.69
C PRO A 34 10.37 21.80 5.60
N VAL A 35 10.73 21.27 4.43
CA VAL A 35 10.78 19.83 4.15
C VAL A 35 12.14 19.48 3.54
N PRO A 36 12.84 18.44 4.05
CA PRO A 36 14.11 18.02 3.46
C PRO A 36 13.94 17.67 1.98
N GLY A 37 14.87 18.13 1.13
CA GLY A 37 14.86 17.81 -0.31
C GLY A 37 14.76 16.31 -0.62
N VAL A 38 15.20 15.43 0.31
CA VAL A 38 15.09 13.96 0.22
C VAL A 38 13.66 13.48 0.14
N VAL A 39 12.79 14.06 0.95
CA VAL A 39 11.38 13.69 0.95
C VAL A 39 10.73 14.17 -0.34
N LEU A 40 11.06 15.37 -0.81
CA LEU A 40 10.53 15.92 -2.05
C LEU A 40 11.04 15.19 -3.30
N GLY A 41 12.31 14.79 -3.33
CA GLY A 41 12.89 13.97 -4.40
C GLY A 41 12.25 12.58 -4.47
N LEU A 42 11.94 11.96 -3.32
CA LEU A 42 11.17 10.72 -3.25
C LEU A 42 9.76 10.91 -3.81
N LEU A 43 9.08 12.00 -3.44
CA LEU A 43 7.74 12.33 -3.96
C LEU A 43 7.76 12.51 -5.48
N LEU A 44 8.80 13.14 -6.01
CA LEU A 44 9.02 13.33 -7.44
C LEU A 44 9.22 11.99 -8.17
N ILE A 45 10.03 11.08 -7.61
CA ILE A 45 10.23 9.73 -8.17
C ILE A 45 8.92 8.93 -8.15
N VAL A 46 8.13 9.03 -7.07
CA VAL A 46 6.81 8.39 -6.99
C VAL A 46 5.88 8.94 -8.06
N LEU A 47 5.84 10.26 -8.24
CA LEU A 47 5.02 10.90 -9.27
C LEU A 47 5.43 10.42 -10.66
N LEU A 48 6.74 10.38 -10.96
CA LEU A 48 7.29 9.83 -12.20
C LEU A 48 6.91 8.36 -12.41
N GLY A 49 6.83 7.55 -11.35
CA GLY A 49 6.45 6.14 -11.41
C GLY A 49 4.96 5.92 -11.72
N VAL A 50 4.09 6.82 -11.26
CA VAL A 50 2.65 6.81 -11.57
C VAL A 50 2.43 7.14 -13.05
N LEU A 51 3.24 8.05 -13.62
CA LEU A 51 3.19 8.38 -15.04
C LEU A 51 3.74 7.21 -15.88
N ARG A 52 2.87 6.59 -16.70
CA ARG A 52 3.23 5.48 -17.61
C ARG A 52 4.52 5.70 -18.44
N PRO A 53 4.79 6.87 -19.05
CA PRO A 53 5.97 7.06 -19.88
C PRO A 53 7.28 7.06 -19.09
N THR A 54 7.25 7.36 -17.78
CA THR A 54 8.46 7.58 -16.97
C THR A 54 8.81 6.41 -16.05
N ARG A 55 8.08 5.30 -16.15
CA ARG A 55 8.35 4.06 -15.40
C ARG A 55 9.74 3.48 -15.66
N ALA A 56 10.32 3.70 -16.84
CA ALA A 56 11.68 3.27 -17.15
C ALA A 56 12.72 3.95 -16.25
N VAL A 57 12.52 5.23 -15.92
CA VAL A 57 13.42 6.00 -15.03
C VAL A 57 13.38 5.43 -13.61
N VAL A 58 12.20 5.05 -13.12
CA VAL A 58 12.05 4.43 -11.79
C VAL A 58 12.71 3.06 -11.74
N ARG A 59 12.55 2.23 -12.78
CA ARG A 59 13.22 0.93 -12.88
C ARG A 59 14.75 1.06 -12.93
N ALA A 60 15.26 2.11 -13.56
CA ALA A 60 16.70 2.38 -13.59
C ALA A 60 17.26 2.82 -12.22
N ALA A 61 16.43 3.36 -11.33
CA ALA A 61 16.81 3.75 -9.97
C ALA A 61 16.86 2.57 -8.97
N GLU A 62 16.10 1.51 -9.24
CA GLU A 62 15.93 0.35 -8.35
C GLU A 62 17.23 -0.36 -7.92
N PRO A 63 18.23 -0.57 -8.81
CA PRO A 63 19.49 -1.22 -8.43
C PRO A 63 20.29 -0.42 -7.39
N ALA A 64 20.15 0.91 -7.38
CA ALA A 64 20.77 1.78 -6.39
C ALA A 64 19.90 1.93 -5.14
N ALA A 65 18.58 2.03 -5.31
CA ALA A 65 17.65 2.21 -4.20
C ALA A 65 17.68 1.03 -3.22
N THR A 66 17.79 -0.21 -3.70
CA THR A 66 17.74 -1.42 -2.88
C THR A 66 18.80 -1.46 -1.76
N PRO A 67 20.12 -1.30 -2.04
CA PRO A 67 21.14 -1.27 -1.00
C PRO A 67 21.06 -0.03 -0.10
N LEU A 68 20.65 1.12 -0.64
CA LEU A 68 20.41 2.36 0.12
C LEU A 68 19.25 2.17 1.12
N LEU A 69 18.19 1.47 0.71
CA LEU A 69 17.06 1.14 1.55
C LEU A 69 17.45 0.18 2.69
N ALA A 70 18.27 -0.82 2.38
CA ALA A 70 18.81 -1.75 3.38
C ALA A 70 19.71 -1.05 4.42
N HIS A 71 20.36 0.05 4.04
CA HIS A 71 21.23 0.85 4.90
C HIS A 71 20.70 2.26 5.13
N LEU A 72 19.37 2.43 5.20
CA LEU A 72 18.75 3.75 5.41
C LEU A 72 19.28 4.47 6.65
N GLN A 73 19.76 3.71 7.64
CA GLN A 73 20.45 4.23 8.81
C GLN A 73 21.54 5.25 8.41
N LEU A 74 22.31 4.99 7.35
CA LEU A 74 23.34 5.90 6.83
C LEU A 74 22.75 7.23 6.32
N LEU A 75 21.52 7.25 5.80
CA LEU A 75 20.87 8.48 5.35
C LEU A 75 20.28 9.29 6.51
N PHE A 76 20.00 8.65 7.65
CA PHE A 76 19.44 9.31 8.84
C PHE A 76 20.51 9.76 9.84
N VAL A 77 21.74 9.25 9.74
CA VAL A 77 22.87 9.72 10.57
C VAL A 77 23.15 11.21 10.36
N PRO A 78 23.31 11.74 9.13
CA PRO A 78 23.64 13.16 8.95
C PRO A 78 22.57 14.12 9.51
N PRO A 79 21.25 13.93 9.25
CA PRO A 79 20.21 14.72 9.90
C PRO A 79 20.21 14.56 11.43
N GLY A 80 20.45 13.36 11.94
CA GLY A 80 20.51 13.08 13.37
C GLY A 80 21.65 13.80 14.08
N VAL A 81 22.84 13.87 13.46
CA VAL A 81 24.00 14.59 14.02
C VAL A 81 23.71 16.08 14.17
N GLY A 82 22.94 16.68 13.24
CA GLY A 82 22.51 18.08 13.37
C GLY A 82 21.71 18.36 14.65
N ILE A 83 20.87 17.41 15.07
CA ILE A 83 20.08 17.51 16.31
C ILE A 83 20.99 17.37 17.54
N VAL A 84 21.98 16.47 17.48
CA VAL A 84 22.93 16.23 18.58
C VAL A 84 23.84 17.46 18.82
N LEU A 85 24.15 18.25 17.79
CA LEU A 85 24.91 19.49 17.97
C LEU A 85 24.17 20.52 18.83
N GLU A 86 22.84 20.56 18.75
CA GLU A 86 21.97 21.43 19.55
C GLU A 86 21.42 20.75 20.81
N LEU A 87 22.04 19.66 21.26
CA LEU A 87 21.51 18.84 22.35
C LEU A 87 21.38 19.61 23.67
N ARG A 88 22.22 20.63 23.90
CA ARG A 88 22.15 21.48 25.10
C ARG A 88 20.86 22.32 25.13
N THR A 89 20.55 22.98 24.02
CA THR A 89 19.32 23.76 23.84
C THR A 89 18.08 22.88 23.96
N LEU A 90 18.16 21.66 23.41
CA LEU A 90 17.11 20.64 23.52
C LEU A 90 16.92 20.16 24.96
N ALA A 91 18.00 19.96 25.71
CA ALA A 91 17.96 19.49 27.10
C ALA A 91 17.27 20.50 28.03
N GLU A 92 17.56 21.80 27.86
CA GLU A 92 16.93 22.88 28.62
C GLU A 92 15.41 22.95 28.38
N ASN A 93 14.95 22.55 27.19
CA ASN A 93 13.53 22.57 26.80
C ASN A 93 12.92 21.17 26.64
N ALA A 94 13.54 20.14 27.22
CA ALA A 94 13.18 18.75 26.96
C ALA A 94 11.73 18.43 27.36
N LEU A 95 11.23 19.01 28.46
CA LEU A 95 9.88 18.75 28.96
C LEU A 95 8.80 19.37 28.03
N PRO A 96 8.85 20.67 27.67
CA PRO A 96 7.97 21.23 26.65
C PRO A 96 8.02 20.48 25.31
N LEU A 97 9.21 20.13 24.82
CA LEU A 97 9.40 19.38 23.57
C LEU A 97 8.76 18.00 23.63
N ALA A 98 8.97 17.25 24.72
CA ALA A 98 8.40 15.92 24.88
C ALA A 98 6.87 15.96 24.92
N LEU A 99 6.29 16.94 25.61
CA LEU A 99 4.84 17.12 25.64
C LEU A 99 4.28 17.57 24.28
N ALA A 100 4.96 18.47 23.57
CA ALA A 100 4.55 18.90 22.25
C ALA A 100 4.60 17.75 21.22
N VAL A 101 5.72 17.02 21.15
CA VAL A 101 5.92 15.91 20.21
C VAL A 101 5.05 14.72 20.59
N GLY A 102 5.09 14.28 21.85
CA GLY A 102 4.30 13.14 22.32
C GLY A 102 2.80 13.43 22.28
N GLY A 103 2.40 14.62 22.72
CA GLY A 103 1.01 15.07 22.68
C GLY A 103 0.49 15.17 21.24
N SER A 104 1.22 15.82 20.34
CA SER A 104 0.81 15.90 18.92
C SER A 104 0.77 14.54 18.25
N PHE A 105 1.68 13.63 18.58
CA PHE A 105 1.68 12.27 18.05
C PHE A 105 0.43 11.48 18.50
N VAL A 106 0.13 11.47 19.80
CA VAL A 106 -1.06 10.80 20.34
C VAL A 106 -2.33 11.42 19.76
N LEU A 107 -2.38 12.76 19.68
CA LEU A 107 -3.53 13.47 19.15
C LEU A 107 -3.74 13.16 17.66
N ALA A 108 -2.68 13.16 16.85
CA ALA A 108 -2.74 12.80 15.44
C ALA A 108 -3.23 11.36 15.24
N LEU A 109 -2.77 10.40 16.07
CA LEU A 109 -3.23 9.02 16.03
C LEU A 109 -4.71 8.90 16.41
N LEU A 110 -5.16 9.58 17.46
CA LEU A 110 -6.56 9.59 17.89
C LEU A 110 -7.46 10.19 16.81
N VAL A 111 -7.08 11.34 16.25
CA VAL A 111 -7.86 12.02 15.20
C VAL A 111 -7.89 11.18 13.93
N SER A 112 -6.76 10.66 13.47
CA SER A 112 -6.69 9.81 12.27
C SER A 112 -7.49 8.51 12.45
N GLY A 113 -7.35 7.85 13.60
CA GLY A 113 -8.07 6.62 13.92
C GLY A 113 -9.59 6.82 14.02
N THR A 114 -10.04 7.86 14.74
CA THR A 114 -11.46 8.18 14.86
C THR A 114 -12.07 8.64 13.54
N LEU A 115 -11.34 9.42 12.74
CA LEU A 115 -11.77 9.82 11.40
C LEU A 115 -11.95 8.61 10.48
N LEU A 116 -10.98 7.70 10.46
CA LEU A 116 -11.07 6.45 9.69
C LEU A 116 -12.27 5.62 10.15
N GLN A 117 -12.45 5.46 11.46
CA GLN A 117 -13.58 4.72 12.01
C GLN A 117 -14.94 5.37 11.68
N ALA A 118 -15.01 6.70 11.68
CA ALA A 118 -16.21 7.44 11.29
C ALA A 118 -16.53 7.27 9.80
N LEU A 119 -15.52 7.28 8.92
CA LEU A 119 -15.69 7.03 7.49
C LEU A 119 -16.19 5.61 7.22
N LEU A 120 -15.61 4.60 7.88
CA LEU A 120 -16.04 3.21 7.76
C LEU A 120 -17.49 3.02 8.25
N ARG A 121 -17.85 3.57 9.41
CA ARG A 121 -19.23 3.52 9.93
C ARG A 121 -20.26 4.19 9.01
N ARG A 122 -19.86 5.23 8.27
CA ARG A 122 -20.73 5.91 7.29
C ARG A 122 -20.95 5.07 6.03
N GLN A 123 -20.00 4.22 5.65
CA GLN A 123 -20.15 3.31 4.52
C GLN A 123 -21.13 2.16 4.86
N ASP A 124 -21.04 1.59 6.07
CA ASP A 124 -21.99 0.55 6.52
C ASP A 124 -23.44 1.03 6.52
N ARG A 125 -23.71 2.27 6.98
CA ARG A 125 -25.06 2.84 6.98
C ARG A 125 -25.63 3.08 5.58
N ARG A 126 -24.77 3.34 4.58
CA ARG A 126 -25.19 3.51 3.19
C ARG A 126 -25.49 2.17 2.50
N GLY A 127 -24.86 1.07 2.95
CA GLY A 127 -25.14 -0.29 2.44
C GLY A 127 -26.54 -0.80 2.77
N THR A 128 -27.13 -0.37 3.89
CA THR A 128 -28.52 -0.73 4.28
C THR A 128 -29.60 0.16 3.68
N ALA A 129 -29.24 1.29 3.04
CA ALA A 129 -30.16 2.15 2.30
C ALA A 129 -30.15 1.85 0.79
N GLY A 130 -29.80 0.61 0.40
CA GLY A 130 -30.14 0.08 -0.91
C GLY A 130 -31.67 -0.01 -1.04
N PRO A 131 -32.24 0.33 -2.21
CA PRO A 131 -33.65 0.63 -2.36
C PRO A 131 -34.51 -0.53 -1.86
N ALA A 132 -35.52 -0.18 -1.06
CA ALA A 132 -36.67 -1.05 -0.83
C ALA A 132 -37.30 -1.40 -2.19
N ARG A 133 -36.78 -2.44 -2.85
CA ARG A 133 -37.58 -3.25 -3.76
C ARG A 133 -38.54 -4.04 -2.88
N GLY A 134 -39.58 -3.33 -2.44
CA GLY A 134 -40.82 -3.98 -2.10
C GLY A 134 -41.32 -4.67 -3.35
N THR A 135 -41.39 -5.99 -3.31
CA THR A 135 -42.53 -6.81 -3.73
C THR A 135 -42.14 -8.26 -3.56
N GLY A 136 -42.61 -8.85 -2.46
CA GLY A 136 -42.65 -10.29 -2.29
C GLY A 136 -43.65 -10.95 -3.26
N PRO A 137 -43.69 -12.29 -3.27
CA PRO A 137 -44.37 -13.07 -4.29
C PRO A 137 -45.87 -13.14 -3.98
N ALA A 138 -46.74 -12.68 -4.87
CA ALA A 138 -48.15 -13.07 -4.84
C ALA A 138 -48.90 -12.80 -6.15
N ARG A 139 -49.68 -13.82 -6.54
CA ARG A 139 -50.71 -13.95 -7.61
C ARG A 139 -50.18 -14.58 -8.90
N GLY A 140 -50.72 -15.70 -9.38
CA GLY A 140 -51.87 -16.50 -8.94
C GLY A 140 -52.40 -17.34 -10.11
N SER A 141 -53.01 -18.48 -9.77
CA SER A 141 -54.05 -19.23 -10.53
C SER A 141 -53.79 -19.66 -12.00
N GLY A 142 -53.75 -20.99 -12.22
CA GLY A 142 -53.80 -21.66 -13.54
C GLY A 142 -55.15 -21.53 -14.28
N PRO A 143 -55.37 -22.22 -15.43
CA PRO A 143 -55.47 -23.69 -15.44
C PRO A 143 -54.98 -24.41 -16.73
N ALA A 144 -54.94 -25.76 -16.63
CA ALA A 144 -55.15 -26.77 -17.68
C ALA A 144 -54.10 -26.95 -18.81
N ASP A 145 -53.31 -28.03 -18.68
CA ASP A 145 -53.10 -29.12 -19.66
C ASP A 145 -51.87 -29.91 -19.17
N GLY A 146 -51.82 -31.22 -19.05
CA GLY A 146 -52.67 -32.31 -19.47
C GLY A 146 -51.76 -33.55 -19.47
N ALA A 147 -52.22 -34.68 -18.92
CA ALA A 147 -51.57 -36.00 -18.89
C ALA A 147 -50.23 -36.08 -18.12
N GLY A 148 -49.96 -37.02 -17.22
CA GLY A 148 -50.54 -38.30 -16.83
C GLY A 148 -49.38 -39.07 -16.14
N PRO A 149 -49.59 -39.76 -15.01
CA PRO A 149 -48.54 -40.52 -14.32
C PRO A 149 -48.65 -42.02 -14.72
N PRO A 150 -47.96 -42.95 -14.03
CA PRO A 150 -46.61 -42.99 -13.46
C PRO A 150 -45.83 -44.20 -14.07
N ASP A 151 -44.54 -44.35 -13.78
CA ASP A 151 -44.00 -45.61 -13.23
C ASP A 151 -42.48 -45.74 -13.36
N GLY A 152 -41.90 -46.30 -12.29
CA GLY A 152 -40.93 -47.37 -12.42
C GLY A 152 -39.46 -46.97 -12.38
N GLY A 153 -38.79 -47.27 -11.26
CA GLY A 153 -37.34 -47.47 -11.29
C GLY A 153 -36.63 -47.12 -9.99
N ALA A 154 -36.64 -48.07 -9.05
CA ALA A 154 -35.81 -48.07 -7.85
C ALA A 154 -34.29 -48.20 -8.19
N PRO A 155 -33.39 -48.02 -7.21
CA PRO A 155 -31.99 -47.64 -7.41
C PRO A 155 -31.06 -48.82 -7.65
N GLY A 156 -30.11 -48.66 -8.58
CA GLY A 156 -29.06 -49.63 -8.89
C GLY A 156 -27.75 -49.32 -8.18
N ASP A 157 -27.59 -49.92 -7.01
CA ASP A 157 -26.30 -50.25 -6.36
C ASP A 157 -25.39 -51.04 -7.30
N ARG A 158 -24.11 -50.65 -7.44
CA ARG A 158 -22.97 -51.57 -7.50
C ARG A 158 -21.70 -50.90 -7.00
N ARG A 159 -21.39 -51.16 -5.73
CA ARG A 159 -20.01 -51.26 -5.25
C ARG A 159 -19.24 -52.38 -5.97
N GLY A 160 -17.93 -52.21 -6.08
CA GLY A 160 -16.98 -53.33 -6.03
C GLY A 160 -15.88 -53.32 -7.11
N PRO A 161 -14.77 -54.04 -6.87
CA PRO A 161 -13.52 -53.40 -6.46
C PRO A 161 -12.29 -53.86 -7.27
N ALA A 162 -11.15 -53.24 -6.93
CA ALA A 162 -9.81 -53.84 -6.90
C ALA A 162 -9.13 -54.30 -8.22
N GLY A 163 -7.95 -53.71 -8.45
CA GLY A 163 -6.73 -54.51 -8.54
C GLY A 163 -6.29 -54.99 -9.91
N GLU A 164 -5.37 -54.24 -10.54
CA GLU A 164 -4.25 -54.78 -11.33
C GLU A 164 -3.30 -53.58 -11.54
N GLY A 165 -2.04 -53.61 -11.10
CA GLY A 165 -1.04 -54.60 -11.42
C GLY A 165 0.02 -53.89 -12.28
N ALA A 166 1.08 -53.41 -11.64
CA ALA A 166 2.33 -52.99 -12.27
C ALA A 166 3.00 -54.18 -13.00
N PRO A 167 4.25 -54.08 -13.48
CA PRO A 167 4.89 -53.13 -14.39
C PRO A 167 5.54 -53.84 -15.61
N ALA A 168 5.96 -53.08 -16.61
CA ALA A 168 7.13 -53.37 -17.46
C ALA A 168 7.70 -52.07 -18.02
#